data_AF-A0A2H6FI50-F1
#
_entry.id   AF-A0A2H6FI50-F1
#
_cell.length_a   1.000
_cell.length_b   1.000
_cell.length_c   1.000
_cell.angle_alpha   90.00
_cell.angle_beta   90.00
_cell.angle_gamma   90.00
#
_symmetry.space_group_name_H-M   'P 1'
#
loop_
_entity.id
_entity.type
_entity.pdbx_description
1 polymer ?
#
loop_
_entity_poly.entity_id
_entity_poly.type
_entity_poly.pdbx_seq_one_letter_code
_entity_poly.pdbx_strand_id
1 'polypeptide(L)'
;MRIPKSWVHSMARRIVSDLLGKGYIEIEVADENLISATEELLLEELMIEDRLNEEVREILKEHTNEIEGKRLDYKRLFDLTKRKLVRERSLIL
;
A
#
# COMPACT_ATOMS: atom_id res chain seq x y z
N MET A 1 -6.56 5.14 2.99
CA MET A 1 -5.38 5.51 3.80
C MET A 1 -5.75 5.93 5.22
N ARG A 2 -5.10 5.33 6.24
CA ARG A 2 -5.24 5.69 7.68
C ARG A 2 -4.19 6.70 8.17
N ILE A 3 -3.24 7.11 7.32
CA ILE A 3 -2.11 7.97 7.69
C ILE A 3 -2.13 9.26 6.84
N PRO A 4 -2.01 10.46 7.43
CA PRO A 4 -1.91 11.72 6.68
C PRO A 4 -0.60 11.81 5.87
N LYS A 5 -0.65 12.35 4.65
CA LYS A 5 0.55 12.54 3.80
C LYS A 5 1.65 13.35 4.50
N SER A 6 1.28 14.32 5.34
CA SER A 6 2.23 15.13 6.12
C SER A 6 3.08 14.33 7.11
N TRP A 7 2.54 13.22 7.63
CA TRP A 7 3.30 12.31 8.50
C TRP A 7 4.32 11.49 7.70
N VAL A 8 3.97 11.12 6.46
CA VAL A 8 4.87 10.38 5.56
C VAL A 8 6.08 11.24 5.19
N HIS A 9 5.88 12.53 4.86
CA HIS A 9 6.99 13.47 4.62
C HIS A 9 7.94 13.59 5.82
N SER A 10 7.36 13.72 7.03
CA SER A 10 8.14 13.85 8.26
C SER A 10 8.93 12.57 8.57
N MET A 11 8.36 11.40 8.30
CA MET A 11 9.04 10.11 8.41
C MET A 11 10.15 9.97 7.39
N ALA A 12 9.90 10.28 6.11
CA ALA A 12 10.90 10.22 5.04
C ALA A 12 12.12 11.08 5.37
N ARG A 13 11.90 12.32 5.81
CA ARG A 13 12.98 13.22 6.23
C ARG A 13 13.81 12.65 7.37
N ARG A 14 13.15 12.04 8.37
CA ARG A 14 13.84 11.46 9.53
C ARG A 14 14.65 10.22 9.15
N ILE A 15 14.11 9.36 8.29
CA ILE A 15 14.80 8.18 7.76
C ILE A 15 16.05 8.61 6.98
N VAL A 16 15.91 9.56 6.05
CA VAL A 16 17.04 10.08 5.26
C VAL A 16 18.10 10.72 6.17
N SER A 17 17.67 11.55 7.12
CA SER A 17 18.57 12.19 8.09
C SER A 17 19.32 11.17 8.95
N ASP A 18 18.66 10.09 9.39
CA ASP A 18 19.29 9.04 10.19
C ASP A 18 20.26 8.19 9.36
N LEU A 19 19.94 7.91 8.09
CA LEU A 19 20.80 7.16 7.17
C LEU A 19 22.06 7.96 6.81
N LEU A 20 21.92 9.27 6.57
CA LEU A 20 23.02 10.21 6.40
C LEU A 20 23.88 10.34 7.65
N GLY A 21 23.24 10.57 8.81
CA GLY A 21 23.93 10.77 10.08
C GLY A 21 24.72 9.55 10.55
N LYS A 22 24.31 8.35 10.12
CA LYS A 22 25.03 7.09 10.37
C LYS A 22 26.06 6.73 9.28
N GLY A 23 26.14 7.51 8.19
CA GLY A 23 27.08 7.28 7.09
C GLY A 23 26.81 6.02 6.28
N TYR A 24 25.57 5.54 6.25
CA TYR A 24 25.20 4.35 5.48
C TYR A 24 24.97 4.64 3.99
N ILE A 25 24.82 5.91 3.64
CA ILE A 25 24.58 6.39 2.27
C ILE A 25 25.45 7.61 2.02
N GLU A 26 26.08 7.66 0.87
CA GLU A 26 26.67 8.87 0.31
C GLU A 26 25.67 9.46 -0.69
N ILE A 27 25.42 10.75 -0.56
CA ILE A 27 24.48 11.46 -1.43
C ILE A 27 25.28 12.16 -2.52
N GLU A 28 25.02 11.80 -3.78
CA GLU A 28 25.51 12.52 -4.97
C GLU A 28 24.51 13.59 -5.48
N VAL A 29 23.31 13.68 -4.91
CA VAL A 29 22.17 14.50 -5.39
C VAL A 29 21.70 15.49 -4.31
N ALA A 30 20.76 16.39 -4.59
CA ALA A 30 20.19 17.24 -3.54
C ALA A 30 19.40 16.41 -2.50
N ASP A 31 19.55 16.70 -1.21
CA ASP A 31 18.83 16.03 -0.10
C ASP A 31 17.31 15.99 -0.32
N GLU A 32 16.74 17.06 -0.91
CA GLU A 32 15.30 17.14 -1.22
C GLU A 32 14.84 16.07 -2.22
N ASN A 33 15.68 15.69 -3.20
CA ASN A 33 15.34 14.67 -4.17
C ASN A 33 15.28 13.28 -3.50
N LEU A 34 16.20 13.01 -2.59
CA LEU A 34 16.21 11.75 -1.84
C LEU A 34 15.01 11.65 -0.89
N ILE A 35 14.67 12.75 -0.21
CA ILE A 35 13.48 12.81 0.65
C ILE A 35 12.22 12.58 -0.17
N SER A 36 12.10 13.23 -1.33
CA SER A 36 10.93 13.11 -2.22
C SER A 36 10.80 11.67 -2.75
N ALA A 37 11.89 11.06 -3.20
CA ALA A 37 11.88 9.66 -3.65
C ALA A 37 11.50 8.69 -2.51
N THR A 38 12.00 8.94 -1.30
CA THR A 38 11.66 8.14 -0.11
C THR A 38 10.18 8.31 0.28
N GLU A 39 9.65 9.53 0.18
CA GLU A 39 8.24 9.83 0.41
C GLU A 39 7.35 9.11 -0.61
N GLU A 40 7.70 9.15 -1.89
CA GLU A 40 6.98 8.43 -2.95
C GLU A 40 6.97 6.92 -2.70
N LEU A 41 8.12 6.32 -2.39
CA LEU A 41 8.21 4.89 -2.05
C LEU A 41 7.33 4.53 -0.85
N LEU A 42 7.37 5.33 0.22
CA LEU A 42 6.54 5.11 1.40
C LEU A 42 5.04 5.27 1.07
N LEU A 43 4.68 6.25 0.24
CA LEU A 43 3.30 6.44 -0.20
C LEU A 43 2.82 5.27 -1.05
N GLU A 44 3.63 4.78 -1.98
CA GLU A 44 3.30 3.62 -2.80
C GLU A 44 3.05 2.38 -1.95
N GLU A 45 3.94 2.08 -1.00
CA GLU A 45 3.79 0.97 -0.06
C GLU A 45 2.53 1.13 0.81
N LEU A 46 2.25 2.34 1.30
CA LEU A 46 1.03 2.61 2.07
C LEU A 46 -0.24 2.54 1.22
N MET A 47 -0.14 2.77 -0.10
CA MET A 47 -1.26 2.71 -1.04
C MET A 47 -1.50 1.30 -1.59
N ILE A 48 -0.56 0.36 -1.43
CA ILE A 48 -0.74 -1.04 -1.84
C ILE A 48 -2.00 -1.65 -1.21
N GLU A 49 -2.30 -1.34 0.06
CA GLU A 49 -3.50 -1.87 0.73
C GLU A 49 -4.79 -1.31 0.12
N ASP A 50 -4.81 -0.02 -0.22
CA ASP A 50 -5.97 0.62 -0.85
C ASP A 50 -6.17 0.07 -2.28
N ARG A 51 -5.10 -0.08 -3.07
CA ARG A 51 -5.14 -0.70 -4.40
C ARG A 51 -5.63 -2.14 -4.34
N LEU A 52 -5.17 -2.89 -3.34
CA LEU A 52 -5.60 -4.26 -3.10
C LEU A 52 -7.11 -4.33 -2.80
N ASN A 53 -7.60 -3.44 -1.94
CA ASN A 53 -9.04 -3.37 -1.64
C ASN A 53 -9.87 -3.00 -2.87
N GLU A 54 -9.36 -2.11 -3.74
CA GLU A 54 -10.00 -1.74 -5.01
C GLU A 54 -10.07 -2.94 -5.98
N GLU A 55 -8.96 -3.66 -6.18
CA GLU A 55 -8.92 -4.90 -7.00
C GLU A 55 -9.91 -5.95 -6.48
N VAL A 56 -9.96 -6.18 -5.17
CA VAL A 56 -10.94 -7.11 -4.57
C VAL A 56 -12.38 -6.66 -4.87
N ARG A 57 -12.67 -5.36 -4.81
CA ARG A 57 -14.00 -4.82 -5.14
C ARG A 57 -14.36 -4.98 -6.60
N GLU A 58 -13.41 -4.76 -7.52
CA GLU A 58 -13.64 -4.95 -8.96
C GLU A 58 -13.94 -6.41 -9.29
N ILE A 59 -13.15 -7.35 -8.77
CA ILE A 59 -13.38 -8.80 -8.96
C ILE A 59 -14.78 -9.19 -8.48
N LEU A 60 -15.19 -8.68 -7.31
CA LEU A 60 -16.52 -8.95 -6.77
C LEU A 60 -17.63 -8.27 -7.58
N LYS A 61 -17.39 -7.08 -8.15
CA LYS A 61 -18.33 -6.37 -9.03
C LYS A 61 -18.61 -7.18 -10.29
N GLU A 62 -17.58 -7.70 -10.94
CA GLU A 62 -17.73 -8.56 -12.12
C GLU A 62 -18.54 -9.83 -11.81
N HIS A 63 -18.37 -10.37 -10.60
CA HIS A 63 -19.08 -11.57 -10.16
C HIS A 63 -20.43 -11.28 -9.46
N THR A 64 -20.84 -10.00 -9.32
CA THR A 64 -22.05 -9.63 -8.55
C THR A 64 -23.32 -10.26 -9.15
N ASN A 65 -23.42 -10.34 -10.48
CA ASN A 65 -24.54 -10.99 -11.17
C ASN A 65 -24.64 -12.50 -10.87
N GLU A 66 -23.51 -13.20 -10.71
CA GLU A 66 -23.50 -14.60 -10.28
C GLU A 66 -23.79 -14.76 -8.78
N ILE A 67 -23.36 -13.80 -7.97
CA ILE A 67 -23.56 -13.78 -6.51
C ILE A 67 -25.03 -13.60 -6.16
N GLU A 68 -25.73 -12.68 -6.84
CA GLU A 68 -27.18 -12.50 -6.70
C GLU A 68 -27.95 -13.73 -7.18
N GLY A 69 -27.54 -14.33 -8.31
CA GLY A 69 -28.15 -15.56 -8.84
C GLY A 69 -27.99 -16.78 -7.93
N LYS A 70 -26.90 -16.86 -7.14
CA LYS A 70 -26.59 -17.99 -6.24
C LYS A 70 -26.86 -17.70 -4.75
N ARG A 71 -27.39 -16.51 -4.37
CA ARG A 71 -27.53 -16.05 -2.97
C ARG A 71 -26.22 -16.19 -2.17
N LEU A 72 -25.09 -15.91 -2.78
CA LEU A 72 -23.80 -15.98 -2.11
C LEU A 72 -23.58 -14.72 -1.26
N ASP A 73 -22.98 -14.90 -0.09
CA ASP A 73 -22.79 -13.83 0.89
C ASP A 73 -21.59 -12.97 0.47
N TYR A 74 -21.85 -11.76 -0.05
CA TYR A 74 -20.84 -10.85 -0.60
C TYR A 74 -19.66 -10.62 0.36
N LYS A 75 -19.97 -10.49 1.65
CA LYS A 75 -18.98 -10.29 2.72
C LYS A 75 -18.01 -11.47 2.85
N ARG A 76 -18.50 -12.69 2.67
CA ARG A 76 -17.69 -13.92 2.76
C ARG A 76 -16.78 -14.10 1.56
N LEU A 77 -17.25 -13.72 0.36
CA LEU A 77 -16.42 -13.69 -0.84
C LEU A 77 -15.35 -12.59 -0.76
N PHE A 78 -15.68 -11.43 -0.21
CA PHE A 78 -14.69 -10.38 0.05
C PHE A 78 -13.55 -10.87 0.95
N ASP A 79 -13.88 -11.54 2.06
CA ASP A 79 -12.87 -12.08 2.96
C ASP A 79 -12.02 -13.19 2.32
N LEU A 80 -12.63 -14.05 1.49
CA LEU A 80 -11.91 -15.13 0.79
C LEU A 80 -10.96 -14.57 -0.29
N THR A 81 -11.42 -13.64 -1.10
CA THR A 81 -10.63 -13.00 -2.16
C THR A 81 -9.50 -12.17 -1.56
N LYS A 82 -9.79 -11.41 -0.48
CA LYS A 82 -8.77 -10.67 0.27
C LYS A 82 -7.69 -11.60 0.81
N ARG A 83 -8.06 -12.73 1.45
CA ARG A 83 -7.07 -13.72 1.94
C ARG A 83 -6.25 -14.35 0.82
N LYS A 84 -6.86 -14.59 -0.34
CA LYS A 84 -6.18 -15.18 -1.49
C LYS A 84 -5.14 -14.22 -2.07
N LEU A 85 -5.51 -12.96 -2.29
CA LEU A 85 -4.58 -11.94 -2.79
C LEU A 85 -3.46 -11.62 -1.79
N VAL A 86 -3.75 -11.57 -0.49
CA VAL A 86 -2.73 -11.37 0.56
C VAL A 86 -1.67 -12.48 0.51
N ARG A 87 -2.10 -13.74 0.29
CA ARG A 87 -1.18 -14.87 0.10
C ARG A 87 -0.41 -14.81 -1.21
N GLU A 88 -1.06 -14.46 -2.32
CA GLU A 88 -0.40 -14.40 -3.64
C GLU A 88 0.67 -13.31 -3.72
N ARG A 89 0.43 -12.16 -3.08
CA ARG A 89 1.39 -11.05 -3.05
C ARG A 89 2.33 -11.07 -1.84
N SER A 90 2.27 -12.10 -0.99
CA SER A 90 3.02 -12.19 0.27
C SER A 90 2.96 -10.90 1.11
N LEU A 91 1.83 -10.20 1.06
CA LEU A 91 1.65 -8.95 1.78
C LEU A 91 1.45 -9.27 3.26
N ILE A 92 2.21 -8.60 4.13
CA ILE A 92 2.03 -8.69 5.58
C ILE A 92 1.02 -7.61 5.97
N LEU A 93 -0.20 -8.02 6.34
CA LEU A 93 -1.25 -7.16 6.90
C LEU A 93 -1.10 -7.02 8.42
#